data_AF-A0A9P6Q3D4-F1
#
_entry.id   AF-A0A9P6Q3D4-F1
#
_cell.length_a   1.000
_cell.length_b   1.000
_cell.length_c   1.000
_cell.angle_alpha   90.00
_cell.angle_beta   90.00
_cell.angle_gamma   90.00
#
_symmetry.space_group_name_H-M   'P 1'
#
loop_
_entity.id
_entity.type
_entity.pdbx_description
1 polymer ?
#
loop_
_entity_poly.entity_id
_entity_poly.type
_entity_poly.pdbx_seq_one_letter_code
_entity_poly.pdbx_strand_id
1 'polypeptide(L)'
;MPASLSLTPTSMEGPTMHLQPSSFTQHCNKSSSHFGLYSNPEDNKKNRRSVSSFSSRHSDDEDTPSCKPSLHQILLDQGHGPYTLENFATFLQSQFCYENLAFWLASRQYKLCAQTLYQSVIQTAPQFNLHINSTQHLNTSQARQFTELQRKMRAILDTFVLPSSPHELNLSDAVRCRLLRVVAEGSYHPQVLEQAREAIMDLMKCSSYPAFLEDVNIKRMSAGSGASEKSSTSSSSSSSHDEHGSWRHKAKRHLKLVSKMLRRN
;
A
#
# COMPACT_ATOMS: atom_id res chain seq x y z
N MET A 1 4.80 -51.40 -51.62
CA MET A 1 3.71 -52.35 -51.31
C MET A 1 3.44 -52.29 -49.82
N PRO A 2 2.36 -51.63 -49.40
CA PRO A 2 2.04 -51.39 -47.99
C PRO A 2 1.13 -52.50 -47.44
N ALA A 3 1.22 -52.77 -46.13
CA ALA A 3 0.22 -53.55 -45.41
C ALA A 3 -0.43 -52.64 -44.36
N SER A 4 -1.67 -52.28 -44.65
CA SER A 4 -2.60 -51.52 -43.83
C SER A 4 -3.05 -52.33 -42.61
N LEU A 5 -3.13 -51.70 -41.44
CA LEU A 5 -4.03 -52.15 -40.37
C LEU A 5 -4.89 -50.97 -39.92
N SER A 6 -6.19 -51.19 -40.04
CA SER A 6 -7.28 -50.25 -39.83
C SER A 6 -7.73 -50.18 -38.37
N LEU A 7 -8.27 -49.01 -38.05
CA LEU A 7 -8.90 -48.55 -36.81
C LEU A 7 -10.10 -49.41 -36.34
N THR A 8 -10.30 -49.47 -35.02
CA THR A 8 -11.60 -49.16 -34.38
C THR A 8 -11.39 -48.59 -32.97
N PRO A 9 -12.17 -47.58 -32.55
CA PRO A 9 -12.07 -46.94 -31.24
C PRO A 9 -13.05 -47.58 -30.23
N THR A 10 -12.57 -47.94 -29.04
CA THR A 10 -13.44 -48.28 -27.90
C THR A 10 -13.58 -47.07 -26.99
N SER A 11 -14.79 -46.51 -27.04
CA SER A 11 -15.37 -45.57 -26.08
C SER A 11 -15.44 -46.21 -24.69
N MET A 12 -14.90 -45.54 -23.68
CA MET A 12 -15.25 -45.75 -22.27
C MET A 12 -15.42 -44.38 -21.63
N GLU A 13 -16.69 -43.99 -21.52
CA GLU A 13 -17.16 -42.83 -20.78
C GLU A 13 -16.78 -42.99 -19.29
N GLY A 14 -15.93 -42.09 -18.80
CA GLY A 14 -15.68 -41.87 -17.38
C GLY A 14 -16.52 -40.70 -16.87
N PRO A 15 -17.00 -40.73 -15.62
CA PRO A 15 -18.09 -39.90 -15.15
C PRO A 15 -17.77 -38.39 -15.13
N THR A 16 -18.65 -37.64 -15.79
CA THR A 16 -18.75 -36.19 -15.76
C THR A 16 -19.07 -35.69 -14.35
N MET A 17 -18.14 -34.96 -13.73
CA MET A 17 -18.42 -34.17 -12.52
C MET A 17 -19.14 -32.88 -12.92
N HIS A 18 -20.47 -32.93 -12.83
CA HIS A 18 -21.36 -31.79 -13.00
C HIS A 18 -21.33 -30.92 -11.73
N LEU A 19 -20.56 -29.84 -11.74
CA LEU A 19 -20.62 -28.80 -10.70
C LEU A 19 -21.49 -27.64 -11.22
N GLN A 20 -22.69 -27.55 -10.65
CA GLN A 20 -23.64 -26.48 -10.88
C GLN A 20 -23.10 -25.14 -10.38
N PRO A 21 -23.36 -24.03 -11.09
CA PRO A 21 -23.12 -22.69 -10.59
C PRO A 21 -24.20 -22.32 -9.57
N SER A 22 -23.81 -22.16 -8.30
CA SER A 22 -24.64 -21.54 -7.27
C SER A 22 -24.75 -20.04 -7.54
N SER A 23 -25.94 -19.63 -7.99
CA SER A 23 -26.41 -18.26 -8.09
C SER A 23 -26.51 -17.60 -6.72
N PHE A 24 -25.64 -16.63 -6.44
CA PHE A 24 -25.85 -15.65 -5.38
C PHE A 24 -26.18 -14.30 -6.02
N THR A 25 -27.47 -14.06 -6.20
CA THR A 25 -28.06 -12.75 -6.44
C THR A 25 -27.86 -11.89 -5.18
N GLN A 26 -27.15 -10.78 -5.28
CA GLN A 26 -27.48 -9.63 -4.44
C GLN A 26 -27.38 -8.33 -5.23
N HIS A 27 -28.50 -7.61 -5.15
CA HIS A 27 -28.89 -6.45 -5.91
C HIS A 27 -27.90 -5.29 -5.84
N CYS A 28 -27.64 -4.69 -6.99
CA CYS A 28 -27.20 -3.31 -7.14
C CYS A 28 -28.42 -2.39 -7.14
N ASN A 29 -28.60 -1.59 -6.07
CA ASN A 29 -29.60 -0.53 -6.07
C ASN A 29 -29.08 0.66 -6.89
N LYS A 30 -29.57 0.75 -8.13
CA LYS A 30 -29.67 2.00 -8.89
C LYS A 30 -30.84 2.80 -8.34
N SER A 31 -30.59 4.02 -7.89
CA SER A 31 -31.60 5.08 -7.91
C SER A 31 -31.08 6.18 -8.82
N SER A 32 -31.71 6.25 -10.00
CA SER A 32 -31.60 7.33 -10.96
C SER A 32 -32.98 7.98 -11.03
N SER A 33 -33.02 9.29 -10.78
CA SER A 33 -34.07 10.22 -11.19
C SER A 33 -33.71 11.58 -10.61
N HIS A 34 -33.87 12.73 -11.24
CA HIS A 34 -34.29 13.13 -12.58
C HIS A 34 -34.09 14.66 -12.60
N PHE A 35 -33.88 15.21 -13.79
CA PHE A 35 -33.66 16.63 -14.08
C PHE A 35 -34.76 17.58 -13.53
N GLY A 36 -34.37 18.81 -13.23
CA GLY A 36 -35.27 19.94 -12.99
C GLY A 36 -34.51 21.28 -12.96
N LEU A 37 -34.37 21.90 -14.13
CA LEU A 37 -34.00 23.31 -14.31
C LEU A 37 -35.13 24.20 -13.77
N TYR A 38 -34.82 25.31 -13.07
CA TYR A 38 -35.48 26.62 -13.24
C TYR A 38 -34.73 27.71 -12.44
N SER A 39 -34.69 28.90 -13.01
CA SER A 39 -33.93 30.08 -12.60
C SER A 39 -34.58 30.91 -11.46
N ASN A 40 -33.71 31.68 -10.79
CA ASN A 40 -33.87 32.81 -9.82
C ASN A 40 -35.06 33.78 -10.05
N PRO A 41 -35.50 34.66 -9.08
CA PRO A 41 -34.64 35.71 -8.47
C PRO A 41 -34.95 36.23 -7.03
N GLU A 42 -33.97 36.99 -6.51
CA GLU A 42 -33.93 38.11 -5.52
C GLU A 42 -35.08 38.34 -4.50
N ASP A 43 -34.78 38.61 -3.21
CA ASP A 43 -34.34 39.92 -2.67
C ASP A 43 -34.50 40.06 -1.11
N ASN A 44 -33.55 40.80 -0.51
CA ASN A 44 -33.62 41.70 0.66
C ASN A 44 -33.85 41.31 2.16
N LYS A 45 -32.86 41.78 2.96
CA LYS A 45 -32.91 42.59 4.21
C LYS A 45 -33.01 41.97 5.63
N LYS A 46 -31.85 42.07 6.31
CA LYS A 46 -31.58 42.67 7.64
C LYS A 46 -32.39 42.22 8.87
N ASN A 47 -31.72 41.64 9.88
CA ASN A 47 -31.80 42.16 11.25
C ASN A 47 -30.59 41.80 12.13
N ARG A 48 -30.33 42.71 13.07
CA ARG A 48 -29.20 42.88 13.99
C ARG A 48 -29.19 41.87 15.15
N ARG A 49 -28.01 41.59 15.72
CA ARG A 49 -27.56 42.07 17.06
C ARG A 49 -26.26 41.37 17.50
N SER A 50 -25.26 42.19 17.81
CA SER A 50 -24.07 41.85 18.59
C SER A 50 -24.40 42.03 20.09
N VAL A 51 -23.97 41.09 20.94
CA VAL A 51 -23.59 41.34 22.34
C VAL A 51 -22.62 40.24 22.81
N SER A 52 -21.81 40.61 23.79
CA SER A 52 -20.49 40.13 24.15
C SER A 52 -20.42 39.06 25.26
N SER A 53 -19.30 38.34 25.26
CA SER A 53 -18.51 37.85 26.41
C SER A 53 -19.17 36.96 27.48
N PHE A 54 -18.69 35.72 27.58
CA PHE A 54 -18.38 35.10 28.87
C PHE A 54 -17.27 34.05 28.71
N SER A 55 -16.04 34.41 29.07
CA SER A 55 -14.96 33.45 29.30
C SER A 55 -15.22 32.75 30.62
N SER A 56 -15.71 31.52 30.56
CA SER A 56 -15.73 30.62 31.71
C SER A 56 -14.52 29.70 31.64
N ARG A 57 -13.68 29.83 32.67
CA ARG A 57 -12.58 28.92 32.99
C ARG A 57 -13.20 27.58 33.34
N HIS A 58 -12.96 26.57 32.52
CA HIS A 58 -13.22 25.17 32.88
C HIS A 58 -11.87 24.45 32.91
N SER A 59 -11.64 23.80 34.04
CA SER A 59 -10.40 23.16 34.47
C SER A 59 -9.91 22.10 33.48
N ASP A 60 -8.60 22.06 33.36
CA ASP A 60 -7.81 21.10 32.59
C ASP A 60 -8.03 19.66 33.09
N ASP A 61 -8.95 18.95 32.44
CA ASP A 61 -8.86 17.51 32.23
C ASP A 61 -8.85 17.31 30.70
N GLU A 62 -7.72 17.68 30.08
CA GLU A 62 -7.42 17.32 28.69
C GLU A 62 -7.24 15.81 28.64
N ASP A 63 -8.37 15.13 28.50
CA ASP A 63 -8.52 13.82 27.89
C ASP A 63 -7.85 13.90 26.51
N THR A 64 -6.53 13.76 26.51
CA THR A 64 -5.71 13.94 25.31
C THR A 64 -6.26 12.92 24.32
N PRO A 65 -6.88 13.34 23.20
CA PRO A 65 -7.45 12.39 22.28
C PRO A 65 -6.27 11.54 21.84
N SER A 66 -6.29 10.25 22.21
CA SER A 66 -5.38 9.25 21.69
C SER A 66 -5.62 9.24 20.19
N CYS A 67 -4.94 10.14 19.47
CA CYS A 67 -5.11 10.37 18.06
C CYS A 67 -4.44 9.20 17.36
N LYS A 68 -5.18 8.09 17.27
CA LYS A 68 -4.77 6.87 16.60
C LYS A 68 -4.53 7.26 15.13
N PRO A 69 -3.27 7.22 14.64
CA PRO A 69 -2.97 7.66 13.29
C PRO A 69 -3.51 6.63 12.31
N SER A 70 -4.04 7.07 11.18
CA SER A 70 -4.45 6.16 10.10
C SER A 70 -3.29 5.25 9.67
N LEU A 71 -3.61 4.05 9.16
CA LEU A 71 -2.59 3.17 8.56
C LEU A 71 -1.77 3.91 7.50
N HIS A 72 -2.41 4.76 6.70
CA HIS A 72 -1.72 5.54 5.67
C HIS A 72 -0.64 6.46 6.27
N GLN A 73 -0.92 7.13 7.38
CA GLN A 73 0.06 7.95 8.10
C GLN A 73 1.23 7.10 8.61
N ILE A 74 0.97 5.91 9.17
CA ILE A 74 2.03 4.99 9.61
C ILE A 74 2.90 4.56 8.43
N LEU A 75 2.29 4.16 7.30
CA LEU A 75 3.02 3.73 6.10
C LEU A 75 3.82 4.85 5.43
N LEU A 76 3.38 6.10 5.60
CA LEU A 76 4.13 7.29 5.18
C LEU A 76 5.20 7.74 6.18
N ASP A 77 5.38 7.02 7.28
CA ASP A 77 6.28 7.36 8.39
C ASP A 77 5.92 8.72 9.04
N GLN A 78 4.63 9.03 9.07
CA GLN A 78 4.06 10.22 9.70
C GLN A 78 3.43 9.91 11.07
N GLY A 79 3.49 8.65 11.53
CA GLY A 79 3.02 8.28 12.86
C GLY A 79 3.98 8.71 13.97
N HIS A 80 3.48 8.81 15.20
CA HIS A 80 4.25 9.31 16.36
C HIS A 80 4.15 8.33 17.53
N GLY A 81 5.06 8.46 18.49
CA GLY A 81 5.07 7.63 19.70
C GLY A 81 5.19 6.14 19.34
N PRO A 82 4.32 5.24 19.84
CA PRO A 82 4.39 3.83 19.49
C PRO A 82 3.85 3.51 18.10
N TYR A 83 3.18 4.45 17.42
CA TYR A 83 2.55 4.22 16.12
C TYR A 83 3.48 4.55 14.94
N THR A 84 4.77 4.21 15.04
CA THR A 84 5.77 4.45 13.99
C THR A 84 5.76 3.35 12.94
N LEU A 85 6.31 3.64 11.76
CA LEU A 85 6.54 2.62 10.73
C LEU A 85 7.42 1.47 11.24
N GLU A 86 8.45 1.79 12.04
CA GLU A 86 9.38 0.80 12.61
C GLU A 86 8.67 -0.17 13.56
N ASN A 87 7.80 0.33 14.42
CA ASN A 87 7.02 -0.51 15.35
C ASN A 87 5.99 -1.35 14.60
N PHE A 88 5.30 -0.77 13.61
CA PHE A 88 4.36 -1.52 12.78
C PHE A 88 5.07 -2.61 11.98
N ALA A 89 6.24 -2.32 11.40
CA ALA A 89 7.06 -3.30 10.71
C ALA A 89 7.49 -4.46 11.62
N THR A 90 7.93 -4.16 12.83
CA THR A 90 8.31 -5.17 13.83
C THR A 90 7.11 -6.03 14.23
N PHE A 91 5.94 -5.41 14.41
CA PHE A 91 4.69 -6.13 14.66
C PHE A 91 4.34 -7.08 13.51
N LEU A 92 4.38 -6.63 12.25
CA LEU A 92 4.11 -7.49 11.10
C LEU A 92 5.10 -8.65 10.96
N GLN A 93 6.36 -8.46 11.35
CA GLN A 93 7.34 -9.56 11.41
C GLN A 93 6.95 -10.61 12.46
N SER A 94 6.50 -10.17 13.65
CA SER A 94 6.03 -11.08 14.70
C SER A 94 4.75 -11.83 14.32
N GLN A 95 3.92 -11.22 13.47
CA GLN A 95 2.67 -11.80 12.96
C GLN A 95 2.86 -12.51 11.61
N PHE A 96 4.10 -12.72 11.16
CA PHE A 96 4.44 -13.42 9.92
C PHE A 96 3.71 -12.89 8.66
N CYS A 97 3.40 -11.58 8.61
CA CYS A 97 2.71 -10.94 7.48
C CYS A 97 3.45 -9.69 6.97
N TYR A 98 4.78 -9.68 7.13
CA TYR A 98 5.67 -8.57 6.77
C TYR A 98 5.74 -8.32 5.26
N GLU A 99 5.50 -9.33 4.43
CA GLU A 99 5.47 -9.26 2.98
C GLU A 99 4.50 -8.19 2.46
N ASN A 100 3.37 -7.97 3.15
CA ASN A 100 2.38 -6.95 2.79
C ASN A 100 2.98 -5.54 2.85
N LEU A 101 3.73 -5.23 3.92
CA LEU A 101 4.43 -3.96 4.05
C LEU A 101 5.60 -3.87 3.07
N ALA A 102 6.37 -4.96 2.92
CA ALA A 102 7.52 -5.00 2.03
C ALA A 102 7.11 -4.70 0.57
N PHE A 103 6.03 -5.33 0.09
CA PHE A 103 5.46 -5.06 -1.22
C PHE A 103 4.97 -3.61 -1.37
N TRP A 104 4.26 -3.09 -0.36
CA TRP A 104 3.77 -1.71 -0.41
C TRP A 104 4.93 -0.70 -0.54
N LEU A 105 6.00 -0.89 0.23
CA LEU A 105 7.22 -0.07 0.15
C LEU A 105 7.95 -0.24 -1.19
N ALA A 106 8.06 -1.47 -1.70
CA ALA A 106 8.67 -1.75 -2.99
C ALA A 106 7.92 -1.06 -4.14
N SER A 107 6.59 -1.13 -4.13
CA SER A 107 5.71 -0.49 -5.11
C SER A 107 5.81 1.04 -5.06
N ARG A 108 5.87 1.62 -3.85
CA ARG A 108 6.10 3.06 -3.67
C ARG A 108 7.46 3.48 -4.23
N GLN A 109 8.52 2.73 -3.95
CA GLN A 109 9.85 3.01 -4.50
C GLN A 109 9.87 2.90 -6.03
N TYR A 110 9.21 1.86 -6.58
CA TYR A 110 9.07 1.67 -8.01
C TYR A 110 8.41 2.88 -8.67
N LYS A 111 7.30 3.37 -8.11
CA LYS A 111 6.59 4.56 -8.58
C LYS A 111 7.49 5.79 -8.64
N LEU A 112 8.30 6.02 -7.60
CA LEU A 112 9.26 7.13 -7.59
C LEU A 112 10.32 6.99 -8.69
N CYS A 113 10.90 5.79 -8.87
CA CYS A 113 11.87 5.55 -9.95
C CYS A 113 11.25 5.79 -11.35
N ALA A 114 10.05 5.28 -11.59
CA ALA A 114 9.34 5.46 -12.85
C ALA A 114 9.02 6.94 -13.13
N GLN A 115 8.58 7.67 -12.10
CA GLN A 115 8.27 9.09 -12.19
C GLN A 115 9.52 9.93 -12.50
N THR A 116 10.64 9.67 -11.83
CA THR A 116 11.91 10.36 -12.11
C THR A 116 12.34 10.15 -13.56
N LEU A 117 12.28 8.92 -14.06
CA LEU A 117 12.61 8.62 -15.45
C LEU A 117 11.66 9.35 -16.40
N TYR A 118 10.35 9.24 -16.19
CA TYR A 118 9.35 9.88 -17.05
C TYR A 118 9.54 11.40 -17.13
N GLN A 119 9.74 12.07 -15.98
CA GLN A 119 9.98 13.50 -15.92
C GLN A 119 11.25 13.92 -16.67
N SER A 120 12.29 13.08 -16.67
CA SER A 120 13.53 13.35 -17.40
C SER A 120 13.41 13.20 -18.93
N VAL A 121 12.35 12.54 -19.42
CA VAL A 121 12.17 12.21 -20.84
C VAL A 121 11.06 13.06 -21.48
N ILE A 122 9.98 13.34 -20.74
CA ILE A 122 8.74 13.88 -21.33
C ILE A 122 8.91 15.25 -21.98
N GLN A 123 9.88 16.05 -21.52
CA GLN A 123 10.21 17.35 -22.12
C GLN A 123 10.84 17.22 -23.51
N THR A 124 11.67 16.20 -23.73
CA THR A 124 12.36 15.97 -25.01
C THR A 124 11.60 15.03 -25.94
N ALA A 125 10.76 14.14 -25.38
CA ALA A 125 9.98 13.18 -26.13
C ALA A 125 8.58 13.01 -25.50
N PRO A 126 7.61 13.86 -25.90
CA PRO A 126 6.24 13.82 -25.37
C PRO A 126 5.51 12.48 -25.62
N GLN A 127 5.97 11.69 -26.59
CA GLN A 127 5.42 10.39 -26.97
C GLN A 127 5.86 9.24 -26.05
N PHE A 128 6.81 9.48 -25.14
CA PHE A 128 7.30 8.46 -24.22
C PHE A 128 6.26 8.11 -23.14
N ASN A 129 5.98 6.82 -22.93
CA ASN A 129 4.91 6.36 -22.05
C ASN A 129 5.29 5.17 -21.16
N LEU A 130 6.58 5.01 -20.81
CA LEU A 130 7.10 3.89 -19.99
C LEU A 130 6.75 2.50 -20.56
N HIS A 131 6.54 2.40 -21.88
CA HIS A 131 6.33 1.16 -22.59
C HIS A 131 7.61 0.72 -23.31
N ILE A 132 7.82 -0.60 -23.47
CA ILE A 132 9.02 -1.14 -24.13
C ILE A 132 9.20 -0.62 -25.57
N ASN A 133 8.09 -0.41 -26.28
CA ASN A 133 8.08 0.12 -27.65
C ASN A 133 8.52 1.59 -27.76
N SER A 134 8.53 2.33 -26.64
CA SER A 134 8.92 3.74 -26.62
C SER A 134 10.39 3.96 -26.25
N THR A 135 11.17 2.88 -26.13
CA THR A 135 12.60 2.92 -25.77
C THR A 135 13.47 3.65 -26.79
N GLN A 136 13.03 3.72 -28.05
CA GLN A 136 13.71 4.48 -29.11
C GLN A 136 13.84 5.99 -28.82
N HIS A 137 13.00 6.53 -27.93
CA HIS A 137 13.03 7.93 -27.54
C HIS A 137 13.99 8.23 -26.38
N LEU A 138 14.69 7.21 -25.88
CA LEU A 138 15.59 7.32 -24.74
C LEU A 138 17.02 7.53 -25.19
N ASN A 139 17.73 8.43 -24.52
CA ASN A 139 19.18 8.48 -24.61
C ASN A 139 19.83 7.33 -23.80
N THR A 140 21.15 7.15 -23.93
CA THR A 140 21.89 6.06 -23.26
C THR A 140 21.69 6.01 -21.74
N SER A 141 21.65 7.16 -21.06
CA SER A 141 21.44 7.21 -19.61
C SER A 141 20.01 6.83 -19.22
N GLN A 142 19.02 7.37 -19.94
CA GLN A 142 17.60 7.06 -19.72
C GLN A 142 17.28 5.59 -20.05
N ALA A 143 17.89 5.01 -21.08
CA ALA A 143 17.74 3.60 -21.43
C ALA A 143 18.26 2.67 -20.31
N ARG A 144 19.39 3.03 -19.68
CA ARG A 144 19.89 2.31 -18.49
C ARG A 144 18.93 2.42 -17.31
N GLN A 145 18.37 3.61 -17.05
CA GLN A 145 17.37 3.81 -16.01
C GLN A 145 16.09 3.01 -16.28
N PHE A 146 15.64 2.95 -17.53
CA PHE A 146 14.50 2.13 -17.93
C PHE A 146 14.78 0.64 -17.73
N THR A 147 15.97 0.16 -18.11
CA THR A 147 16.39 -1.23 -17.87
C THR A 147 16.37 -1.58 -16.38
N GLU A 148 16.88 -0.67 -15.54
CA GLU A 148 16.83 -0.83 -14.08
C GLU A 148 15.40 -0.83 -13.54
N LEU A 149 14.50 -0.03 -14.12
CA LEU A 149 13.07 -0.05 -13.80
C LEU A 149 12.45 -1.40 -14.16
N GLN A 150 12.73 -1.95 -15.34
CA GLN A 150 12.26 -3.28 -15.75
C GLN A 150 12.74 -4.38 -14.79
N ARG A 151 14.02 -4.31 -14.37
CA ARG A 151 14.59 -5.24 -13.38
C ARG A 151 13.89 -5.14 -12.03
N LYS A 152 13.55 -3.92 -11.57
CA LYS A 152 12.78 -3.70 -10.34
C LYS A 152 11.37 -4.26 -10.44
N MET A 153 10.67 -4.08 -11.57
CA MET A 153 9.35 -4.66 -11.78
C MET A 153 9.42 -6.19 -11.70
N ARG A 154 10.35 -6.80 -12.43
CA ARG A 154 10.54 -8.26 -12.40
C ARG A 154 10.80 -8.78 -10.98
N ALA A 155 11.71 -8.13 -10.25
CA ALA A 155 11.99 -8.51 -8.87
C ALA A 155 10.75 -8.40 -7.97
N ILE A 156 9.89 -7.39 -8.16
CA ILE A 156 8.61 -7.29 -7.42
C ILE A 156 7.70 -8.46 -7.76
N LEU A 157 7.55 -8.79 -9.06
CA LEU A 157 6.70 -9.89 -9.49
C LEU A 157 7.19 -11.24 -8.95
N ASP A 158 8.48 -11.52 -9.09
CA ASP A 158 9.08 -12.80 -8.67
C ASP A 158 9.07 -12.99 -7.15
N THR A 159 9.13 -11.88 -6.39
CA THR A 159 9.18 -11.94 -4.92
C THR A 159 7.78 -12.04 -4.31
N PHE A 160 6.78 -11.37 -4.90
CA PHE A 160 5.50 -11.11 -4.23
C PHE A 160 4.25 -11.54 -5.01
N VAL A 161 4.30 -11.73 -6.34
CA VAL A 161 3.10 -11.83 -7.18
C VAL A 161 2.96 -13.17 -7.89
N LEU A 162 4.06 -13.74 -8.36
CA LEU A 162 4.01 -15.01 -9.07
C LEU A 162 3.54 -16.14 -8.14
N PRO A 163 2.84 -17.16 -8.68
CA PRO A 163 2.53 -18.35 -7.90
C PRO A 163 3.82 -18.97 -7.36
N SER A 164 3.79 -19.42 -6.10
CA SER A 164 4.96 -19.98 -5.39
C SER A 164 6.11 -18.98 -5.17
N SER A 165 5.85 -17.68 -5.26
CA SER A 165 6.80 -16.66 -4.83
C SER A 165 7.16 -16.84 -3.35
N PRO A 166 8.42 -16.59 -2.95
CA PRO A 166 8.87 -16.79 -1.56
C PRO A 166 8.14 -15.91 -0.55
N HIS A 167 7.57 -14.80 -1.01
CA HIS A 167 6.75 -13.89 -0.23
C HIS A 167 5.43 -13.59 -0.98
N GLU A 168 4.82 -14.62 -1.56
CA GLU A 168 3.56 -14.53 -2.31
C GLU A 168 2.49 -13.81 -1.49
N LEU A 169 1.87 -12.80 -2.12
CA LEU A 169 0.81 -12.01 -1.51
C LEU A 169 -0.55 -12.68 -1.67
N ASN A 170 -1.43 -12.43 -0.70
CA ASN A 170 -2.84 -12.80 -0.80
C ASN A 170 -3.60 -11.83 -1.73
N LEU A 171 -3.43 -11.99 -3.04
CA LEU A 171 -4.14 -11.26 -4.08
C LEU A 171 -5.20 -12.15 -4.74
N SER A 172 -6.32 -11.56 -5.14
CA SER A 172 -7.29 -12.27 -5.97
C SER A 172 -6.70 -12.58 -7.35
N ASP A 173 -7.15 -13.68 -7.94
CA ASP A 173 -6.71 -14.10 -9.28
C ASP A 173 -6.92 -13.01 -10.33
N ALA A 174 -8.04 -12.28 -10.26
CA ALA A 174 -8.35 -11.20 -11.19
C ALA A 174 -7.29 -10.08 -11.13
N VAL A 175 -6.84 -9.68 -9.93
CA VAL A 175 -5.82 -8.63 -9.76
C VAL A 175 -4.46 -9.13 -10.25
N ARG A 176 -4.08 -10.34 -9.85
CA ARG A 176 -2.82 -10.97 -10.25
C ARG A 176 -2.71 -11.15 -11.76
N CYS A 177 -3.72 -11.75 -12.40
CA CYS A 177 -3.76 -11.96 -13.85
C CYS A 177 -3.69 -10.64 -14.62
N ARG A 178 -4.39 -9.59 -14.16
CA ARG A 178 -4.34 -8.28 -14.81
C ARG A 178 -2.94 -7.67 -14.74
N LEU A 179 -2.32 -7.69 -13.56
CA LEU A 179 -0.96 -7.17 -13.37
C LEU A 179 0.05 -7.89 -14.26
N LEU A 180 0.05 -9.23 -14.25
CA LEU A 180 0.97 -10.03 -15.04
C LEU A 180 0.78 -9.81 -16.55
N ARG A 181 -0.47 -9.73 -17.03
CA ARG A 181 -0.78 -9.48 -18.43
C ARG A 181 -0.24 -8.13 -18.90
N VAL A 182 -0.51 -7.05 -18.17
CA VAL A 182 -0.10 -5.69 -18.59
C VAL A 182 1.42 -5.54 -18.61
N VAL A 183 2.13 -6.19 -17.67
CA VAL A 183 3.60 -6.20 -17.69
C VAL A 183 4.14 -7.07 -18.83
N ALA A 184 3.51 -8.21 -19.13
CA ALA A 184 3.88 -9.06 -20.26
C ALA A 184 3.68 -8.37 -21.61
N GLU A 185 2.67 -7.49 -21.73
CA GLU A 185 2.45 -6.63 -22.89
C GLU A 185 3.52 -5.53 -23.04
N GLY A 186 4.38 -5.33 -22.04
CA GLY A 186 5.52 -4.41 -22.10
C GLY A 186 5.29 -3.05 -21.44
N SER A 187 4.21 -2.89 -20.67
CA SER A 187 3.94 -1.66 -19.91
C SER A 187 4.59 -1.70 -18.53
N TYR A 188 5.42 -0.69 -18.25
CA TYR A 188 6.11 -0.49 -16.98
C TYR A 188 5.59 0.73 -16.22
N HIS A 189 4.43 1.25 -16.62
CA HIS A 189 3.80 2.39 -15.94
C HIS A 189 3.47 2.05 -14.48
N PRO A 190 3.71 2.92 -13.49
CA PRO A 190 3.51 2.57 -12.07
C PRO A 190 2.06 2.24 -11.69
N GLN A 191 1.09 2.70 -12.49
CA GLN A 191 -0.33 2.38 -12.31
C GLN A 191 -0.62 0.88 -12.36
N VAL A 192 0.24 0.07 -13.00
CA VAL A 192 0.03 -1.39 -13.11
C VAL A 192 0.01 -2.07 -11.74
N LEU A 193 0.78 -1.54 -10.77
CA LEU A 193 0.84 -2.06 -9.40
C LEU A 193 -0.27 -1.52 -8.49
N GLU A 194 -1.04 -0.52 -8.94
CA GLU A 194 -1.90 0.25 -8.05
C GLU A 194 -3.05 -0.58 -7.48
N GLN A 195 -3.71 -1.40 -8.31
CA GLN A 195 -4.78 -2.30 -7.84
C GLN A 195 -4.27 -3.31 -6.81
N ALA A 196 -3.07 -3.87 -7.01
CA ALA A 196 -2.46 -4.77 -6.04
C ALA A 196 -2.08 -4.02 -4.75
N ARG A 197 -1.54 -2.81 -4.87
CA ARG A 197 -1.20 -1.94 -3.72
C ARG A 197 -2.43 -1.60 -2.88
N GLU A 198 -3.55 -1.31 -3.52
CA GLU A 198 -4.83 -1.05 -2.85
C GLU A 198 -5.36 -2.30 -2.13
N ALA A 199 -5.38 -3.46 -2.82
CA ALA A 199 -5.81 -4.72 -2.21
C ALA A 199 -5.00 -5.06 -0.95
N ILE A 200 -3.67 -4.92 -0.99
CA ILE A 200 -2.80 -5.19 0.17
C ILE A 200 -2.94 -4.13 1.26
N MET A 201 -3.16 -2.87 0.88
CA MET A 201 -3.46 -1.83 1.85
C MET A 201 -4.76 -2.12 2.59
N ASP A 202 -5.81 -2.53 1.89
CA ASP A 202 -7.11 -2.86 2.50
C ASP A 202 -7.03 -4.14 3.34
N LEU A 203 -6.27 -5.15 2.89
CA LEU A 203 -5.95 -6.33 3.69
C LEU A 203 -5.31 -5.93 5.03
N MET A 204 -4.27 -5.09 5.02
CA MET A 204 -3.62 -4.62 6.25
C MET A 204 -4.57 -3.78 7.11
N LYS A 205 -5.43 -2.93 6.52
CA LYS A 205 -6.44 -2.15 7.27
C LYS A 205 -7.44 -3.04 8.00
N CYS A 206 -7.84 -4.16 7.40
CA CYS A 206 -8.84 -5.06 7.97
C CYS A 206 -8.26 -6.07 8.97
N SER A 207 -6.97 -6.41 8.87
CA SER A 207 -6.35 -7.46 9.68
C SER A 207 -5.26 -6.93 10.62
N SER A 208 -4.08 -6.63 10.09
CA SER A 208 -2.90 -6.34 10.90
C SER A 208 -2.93 -4.98 11.60
N TYR A 209 -3.58 -3.97 11.03
CA TYR A 209 -3.62 -2.63 11.60
C TYR A 209 -4.45 -2.55 12.89
N PRO A 210 -5.69 -3.07 12.95
CA PRO A 210 -6.44 -3.15 14.21
C PRO A 210 -5.69 -3.93 15.29
N ALA A 211 -5.11 -5.09 14.94
CA ALA A 211 -4.32 -5.91 15.85
C ALA A 211 -3.08 -5.18 16.38
N PHE A 212 -2.42 -4.37 15.55
CA PHE A 212 -1.32 -3.52 15.97
C PHE A 212 -1.75 -2.46 16.99
N LEU A 213 -2.91 -1.82 16.79
CA LEU A 213 -3.44 -0.84 17.74
C LEU A 213 -3.72 -1.48 19.11
N GLU A 214 -4.24 -2.71 19.12
CA GLU A 214 -4.48 -3.48 20.34
C GLU A 214 -3.18 -3.87 21.03
N ASP A 215 -2.18 -4.39 20.30
CA ASP A 215 -0.85 -4.70 20.83
C ASP A 215 -0.18 -3.47 21.49
N VAL A 216 -0.28 -2.31 20.84
CA VAL A 216 0.21 -1.04 21.40
C VAL A 216 -0.54 -0.67 22.68
N ASN A 217 -1.85 -0.91 22.75
CA ASN A 217 -2.65 -0.64 23.95
C ASN A 217 -2.27 -1.57 25.10
N ILE A 218 -2.14 -2.87 24.84
CA ILE A 218 -1.73 -3.88 25.82
C ILE A 218 -0.36 -3.53 26.40
N LYS A 219 0.62 -3.18 25.56
CA LYS A 219 1.96 -2.78 26.00
C LYS A 219 1.95 -1.55 26.90
N ARG A 220 1.10 -0.56 26.60
CA ARG A 220 0.92 0.61 27.47
C ARG A 220 0.34 0.27 28.84
N MET A 221 -0.67 -0.59 28.87
CA MET A 221 -1.28 -1.03 30.13
C MET A 221 -0.28 -1.81 30.99
N SER A 222 0.53 -2.69 30.39
CA SER A 222 1.57 -3.42 31.12
C SER A 222 2.71 -2.54 31.65
N ALA A 223 3.00 -1.41 30.98
CA ALA A 223 4.04 -0.48 31.42
C ALA A 223 3.57 0.42 32.58
N GLY A 224 2.25 0.64 32.74
CA GLY A 224 1.67 1.46 33.80
C GLY A 224 1.57 0.79 35.16
N SER A 225 1.59 -0.55 35.23
CA SER A 225 1.43 -1.32 36.48
C SER A 225 2.74 -1.57 37.26
N GLY A 226 3.87 -0.99 36.85
CA GLY A 226 5.20 -1.20 37.44
C GLY A 226 5.75 -0.07 38.33
N ALA A 227 4.98 0.97 38.67
CA ALA A 227 5.48 2.12 39.42
C ALA A 227 5.11 2.08 40.92
N SER A 228 5.74 1.19 41.67
CA SER A 228 5.97 1.40 43.11
C SER A 228 7.16 0.58 43.58
N GLU A 229 8.34 1.19 43.51
CA GLU A 229 9.37 1.06 44.55
C GLU A 229 10.35 2.24 44.42
N LYS A 230 10.60 2.92 45.54
CA LYS A 230 11.33 4.18 45.67
C LYS A 230 12.83 3.90 45.79
N SER A 231 13.69 4.65 45.11
CA SER A 231 14.86 5.25 45.75
C SER A 231 15.50 6.36 44.90
N SER A 232 15.86 7.41 45.62
CA SER A 232 16.46 8.69 45.24
C SER A 232 17.88 8.65 44.65
N THR A 233 18.18 9.65 43.80
CA THR A 233 19.32 10.58 43.82
C THR A 233 20.02 10.80 42.47
N SER A 234 20.43 12.05 42.31
CA SER A 234 21.46 12.61 41.43
C SER A 234 21.06 13.14 40.04
N SER A 235 21.37 14.43 39.93
CA SER A 235 21.43 15.31 38.77
C SER A 235 22.48 14.88 37.74
N SER A 236 22.15 15.01 36.46
CA SER A 236 23.13 15.40 35.43
C SER A 236 22.45 15.84 34.14
N SER A 237 22.79 17.06 33.74
CA SER A 237 22.87 17.59 32.38
C SER A 237 22.61 16.62 31.23
N SER A 238 21.63 16.93 30.38
CA SER A 238 21.51 16.32 29.05
C SER A 238 21.74 17.36 27.97
N SER A 239 22.84 17.12 27.27
CA SER A 239 23.30 17.75 26.04
C SER A 239 22.24 17.70 24.95
N SER A 240 22.11 18.81 24.24
CA SER A 240 21.53 18.90 22.90
C SER A 240 22.10 17.82 21.99
N HIS A 241 21.23 17.10 21.27
CA HIS A 241 21.62 16.34 20.09
C HIS A 241 20.51 16.40 19.04
N ASP A 242 20.90 16.82 17.85
CA ASP A 242 20.09 17.07 16.65
C ASP A 242 19.29 15.85 16.17
N GLU A 243 17.99 15.84 16.43
CA GLU A 243 16.97 14.92 15.89
C GLU A 243 16.53 15.29 14.45
N HIS A 244 17.46 15.72 13.59
CA HIS A 244 17.17 15.96 12.16
C HIS A 244 17.93 15.02 11.20
N GLY A 245 18.90 14.26 11.70
CA GLY A 245 19.64 13.25 10.92
C GLY A 245 18.98 11.85 10.87
N SER A 246 17.97 11.59 11.69
CA SER A 246 17.43 10.24 11.97
C SER A 246 16.58 9.66 10.83
N TRP A 247 15.79 10.51 10.14
CA TRP A 247 14.85 10.09 9.10
C TRP A 247 15.51 9.39 7.90
N ARG A 248 16.65 9.90 7.43
CA ARG A 248 17.39 9.26 6.32
C ARG A 248 17.91 7.88 6.68
N HIS A 249 18.11 7.55 7.97
CA HIS A 249 18.71 6.28 8.38
C HIS A 249 17.67 5.18 8.61
N LYS A 250 16.49 5.50 9.15
CA LYS A 250 15.43 4.53 9.47
C LYS A 250 14.68 4.06 8.22
N ALA A 251 14.26 4.97 7.34
CA ALA A 251 13.69 4.61 6.04
C ALA A 251 14.66 3.78 5.19
N LYS A 252 15.97 4.06 5.29
CA LYS A 252 17.02 3.25 4.63
C LYS A 252 17.06 1.82 5.15
N ARG A 253 16.70 1.51 6.40
CA ARG A 253 16.74 0.13 6.93
C ARG A 253 15.66 -0.74 6.30
N HIS A 254 14.41 -0.29 6.28
CA HIS A 254 13.34 -1.04 5.62
C HIS A 254 13.55 -1.08 4.11
N LEU A 255 14.01 0.01 3.49
CA LEU A 255 14.37 0.00 2.07
C LEU A 255 15.53 -0.95 1.76
N LYS A 256 16.53 -1.07 2.65
CA LYS A 256 17.61 -2.06 2.54
C LYS A 256 17.08 -3.48 2.70
N LEU A 257 16.13 -3.72 3.61
CA LEU A 257 15.52 -5.03 3.80
C LEU A 257 14.69 -5.42 2.57
N VAL A 258 13.86 -4.51 2.06
CA VAL A 258 13.14 -4.68 0.78
C VAL A 258 14.13 -4.92 -0.36
N SER A 259 15.20 -4.14 -0.44
CA SER A 259 16.25 -4.34 -1.45
C SER A 259 16.96 -5.69 -1.30
N LYS A 260 17.09 -6.22 -0.08
CA LYS A 260 17.66 -7.55 0.18
C LYS A 260 16.69 -8.66 -0.23
N MET A 261 15.39 -8.49 0.02
CA MET A 261 14.34 -9.41 -0.45
C MET A 261 14.33 -9.45 -1.99
N LEU A 262 14.40 -8.29 -2.65
CA LEU A 262 14.44 -8.16 -4.11
C LEU A 262 15.76 -8.62 -4.78
N ARG A 263 16.82 -8.91 -4.01
CA ARG A 263 18.14 -9.35 -4.52
C ARG A 263 18.36 -10.85 -4.41
N ARG A 264 17.46 -11.58 -3.75
CA ARG A 264 17.64 -13.01 -3.46
C ARG A 264 17.19 -13.96 -4.57
N ASN A 265 16.68 -13.43 -5.68
CA ASN A 265 16.28 -14.18 -6.88
C ASN A 265 17.03 -13.67 -8.11
#